data_AF-A0A7C0ZTL1-F1
#
_entry.id   AF-A0A7C0ZTL1-F1
#
_cell.length_a   1.000
_cell.length_b   1.000
_cell.length_c   1.000
_cell.angle_alpha   90.00
_cell.angle_beta   90.00
_cell.angle_gamma   90.00
#
_symmetry.space_group_name_H-M   'P 1'
#
loop_
_entity.id
_entity.type
_entity.pdbx_description
1 polymer ?
#
loop_
_entity_poly.entity_id
_entity_poly.type
_entity_poly.pdbx_seq_one_letter_code
_entity_poly.pdbx_strand_id
1 'polypeptide(L)'
;VKVDEIIDMEILPEKLGFVAMQVAKQVLIQKIVHLEREVLYEQYKDKKGTVIPGKVSRIIGRTIFVKIDDVEGRIPPSFVIPKEKYTKGKELKVYVEDVIKTPKGPDIILSRTSPELLKLLLEKEIPEIMDGIVEIKGIIREPGERAKVAVHSYKPDVDPVGACIGTKGVRITSISKELSGEKIDIVRWSDVPEEYIKYALSPAKVEKVQIKDKRAIVYVSSDQVPLAIGKEGINVKLASKLTGYILELRCLEEKS
;
A
#
# COMPACT_ATOMS: atom_id res chain seq x y z
N VAL A 1 50.70 29.70 -29.24
CA VAL A 1 49.36 30.06 -28.72
C VAL A 1 48.64 30.82 -29.81
N LYS A 2 47.59 30.23 -30.39
CA LYS A 2 46.73 30.94 -31.34
C LYS A 2 45.72 31.79 -30.55
N VAL A 3 45.25 32.87 -31.16
CA VAL A 3 44.13 33.66 -30.63
C VAL A 3 42.93 32.71 -30.49
N ASP A 4 42.32 32.69 -29.30
CA ASP A 4 41.20 31.82 -28.85
C ASP A 4 41.53 30.41 -28.30
N GLU A 5 42.79 30.11 -27.93
CA GLU A 5 43.09 28.93 -27.10
C GLU A 5 42.71 29.15 -25.62
N ILE A 6 41.79 28.33 -25.08
CA ILE A 6 41.56 28.20 -23.63
C ILE A 6 42.75 27.43 -23.05
N ILE A 7 43.59 28.12 -22.29
CA ILE A 7 44.73 27.52 -21.59
C ILE A 7 44.29 27.22 -20.16
N ASP A 8 44.21 25.94 -19.81
CA ASP A 8 44.03 25.53 -18.41
C ASP A 8 45.33 25.79 -17.65
N MET A 9 45.34 26.83 -16.82
CA MET A 9 46.44 27.13 -15.90
C MET A 9 46.28 26.31 -14.62
N GLU A 10 47.23 25.41 -14.35
CA GLU A 10 47.36 24.76 -13.05
C GLU A 10 47.77 25.79 -11.99
N ILE A 11 46.83 26.14 -11.11
CA ILE A 11 47.10 26.97 -9.92
C ILE A 11 47.61 26.05 -8.81
N LEU A 12 48.86 26.25 -8.39
CA LEU A 12 49.44 25.53 -7.24
C LEU A 12 48.67 25.87 -5.95
N PRO A 13 48.30 24.88 -5.11
CA PRO A 13 47.57 25.10 -3.85
C PRO A 13 48.23 26.11 -2.91
N GLU A 14 49.56 26.24 -2.99
CA GLU A 14 50.39 27.13 -2.18
C GLU A 14 50.13 28.64 -2.45
N LYS A 15 49.55 28.99 -3.61
CA LYS A 15 49.17 30.36 -3.95
C LYS A 15 47.75 30.72 -3.50
N LEU A 16 46.96 29.76 -3.02
CA LEU A 16 45.67 30.03 -2.41
C LEU A 16 45.87 30.49 -0.97
N GLY A 17 45.59 31.77 -0.69
CA GLY A 17 45.55 32.26 0.69
C GLY A 17 44.58 31.45 1.56
N PHE A 18 44.72 31.54 2.89
CA PHE A 18 43.92 30.77 3.86
C PHE A 18 42.40 30.82 3.58
N VAL A 19 41.88 31.99 3.19
CA VAL A 19 40.46 32.19 2.82
C VAL A 19 40.08 31.37 1.58
N ALA A 20 40.94 31.32 0.57
CA ALA A 20 40.69 30.57 -0.65
C ALA A 20 40.75 29.04 -0.42
N MET A 21 41.63 28.58 0.48
CA MET A 21 41.63 27.19 0.95
C MET A 21 40.35 26.80 1.71
N GLN A 22 39.82 27.69 2.56
CA GLN A 22 38.54 27.45 3.25
C GLN A 22 37.37 27.39 2.27
N VAL A 23 37.34 28.27 1.27
CA VAL A 23 36.32 28.26 0.21
C VAL A 23 36.41 26.99 -0.63
N ALA A 24 37.61 26.58 -1.06
CA ALA A 24 37.81 25.34 -1.81
C ALA A 24 37.34 24.11 -1.02
N LYS A 25 37.66 24.04 0.28
CA LYS A 25 37.17 22.97 1.17
C LYS A 25 35.65 22.95 1.22
N GLN A 26 35.00 24.11 1.35
CA GLN A 26 33.53 24.20 1.39
C GLN A 26 32.88 23.75 0.07
N VAL A 27 33.46 24.15 -1.07
CA VAL A 27 33.00 23.73 -2.41
C VAL A 27 33.14 22.22 -2.58
N LEU A 28 34.27 21.64 -2.15
CA LEU A 28 34.48 20.19 -2.18
C LEU A 28 33.46 19.44 -1.32
N ILE A 29 33.21 19.89 -0.09
CA ILE A 29 32.20 19.28 0.79
C ILE A 29 30.82 19.34 0.14
N GLN A 30 30.43 20.47 -0.44
CA GLN A 30 29.15 20.60 -1.15
C GLN A 30 29.04 19.66 -2.34
N LYS A 31 30.14 19.48 -3.10
CA LYS A 31 30.18 18.57 -4.23
C LYS A 31 30.08 17.11 -3.80
N ILE A 32 30.73 16.72 -2.71
CA ILE A 32 30.59 15.37 -2.11
C ILE A 32 29.14 15.12 -1.70
N VAL A 33 28.54 16.02 -0.93
CA VAL A 33 27.15 15.89 -0.48
C VAL A 33 26.16 15.85 -1.66
N HIS A 34 26.45 16.58 -2.74
CA HIS A 34 25.63 16.53 -3.95
C HIS A 34 25.71 15.15 -4.62
N LEU A 35 26.91 14.62 -4.81
CA LEU A 35 27.12 13.29 -5.39
C LEU A 35 26.46 12.19 -4.55
N GLU A 36 26.59 12.25 -3.22
CA GLU A 36 25.91 11.32 -2.30
C GLU A 36 24.38 11.34 -2.50
N ARG A 37 23.79 12.53 -2.64
CA ARG A 37 22.34 12.66 -2.90
C ARG A 37 21.92 12.06 -4.24
N GLU A 38 22.74 12.19 -5.27
CA GLU A 38 22.45 11.60 -6.58
C GLU A 38 22.51 10.08 -6.52
N VAL A 39 23.55 9.52 -5.88
CA VAL A 39 23.69 8.07 -5.67
C VAL A 39 22.49 7.52 -4.91
N LEU A 40 22.06 8.18 -3.83
CA LEU A 40 20.87 7.76 -3.08
C LEU A 40 19.60 7.83 -3.93
N TYR A 41 19.41 8.87 -4.75
CA TYR A 41 18.24 8.92 -5.63
C TYR A 41 18.23 7.74 -6.62
N GLU A 42 19.37 7.47 -7.27
CA GLU A 42 19.50 6.36 -8.21
C GLU A 42 19.25 4.99 -7.56
N GLN A 43 19.61 4.83 -6.28
CA GLN A 43 19.37 3.59 -5.53
C GLN A 43 17.89 3.37 -5.19
N TYR A 44 17.11 4.44 -4.98
CA TYR A 44 15.72 4.34 -4.51
C TYR A 44 14.68 4.59 -5.59
N LYS A 45 15.01 5.21 -6.72
CA LYS A 45 14.05 5.48 -7.80
C LYS A 45 13.31 4.22 -8.27
N ASP A 46 14.03 3.09 -8.35
CA ASP A 46 13.50 1.80 -8.80
C ASP A 46 12.79 1.02 -7.70
N LYS A 47 12.87 1.50 -6.44
CA LYS A 47 12.11 0.93 -5.31
C LYS A 47 10.67 1.45 -5.26
N LYS A 48 10.29 2.43 -6.08
CA LYS A 48 8.89 2.88 -6.18
C LYS A 48 7.99 1.70 -6.51
N GLY A 49 6.87 1.58 -5.80
CA GLY A 49 5.95 0.47 -5.99
C GLY A 49 6.31 -0.81 -5.24
N THR A 50 7.33 -0.78 -4.37
CA THR A 50 7.73 -1.96 -3.59
C THR A 50 7.35 -1.83 -2.12
N VAL A 51 7.31 -2.97 -1.42
CA VAL A 51 7.19 -3.02 0.04
C VAL A 51 8.54 -3.31 0.67
N ILE A 52 8.92 -2.46 1.61
CA ILE A 52 10.22 -2.49 2.28
C ILE A 52 10.02 -2.51 3.79
N PRO A 53 10.86 -3.24 4.54
CA PRO A 53 10.88 -3.14 5.99
C PRO A 53 11.45 -1.77 6.40
N GLY A 54 10.94 -1.23 7.50
CA GLY A 54 11.43 0.03 8.05
C GLY A 54 11.20 0.13 9.55
N LYS A 55 11.88 1.09 10.17
CA LYS A 55 11.79 1.36 11.61
C LYS A 55 11.47 2.83 11.84
N VAL A 56 10.42 3.11 12.60
CA VAL A 56 10.05 4.51 12.95
C VAL A 56 11.24 5.18 13.63
N SER A 57 11.78 6.23 13.03
CA SER A 57 12.91 7.00 13.53
C SER A 57 12.46 8.11 14.47
N ARG A 58 11.47 8.89 14.01
CA ARG A 58 10.89 10.04 14.71
C ARG A 58 9.50 10.38 14.16
N ILE A 59 8.77 11.19 14.90
CA ILE A 59 7.45 11.70 14.54
C ILE A 59 7.51 13.22 14.70
N ILE A 60 7.14 13.97 13.66
CA ILE A 60 7.10 15.43 13.67
C ILE A 60 5.69 15.85 13.27
N GLY A 61 4.93 16.40 14.22
CA GLY A 61 3.51 16.69 14.03
C GLY A 61 2.74 15.40 13.68
N ARG A 62 2.13 15.36 12.49
CA ARG A 62 1.40 14.20 11.97
C ARG A 62 2.18 13.38 10.94
N THR A 63 3.40 13.80 10.62
CA THR A 63 4.27 13.09 9.67
C THR A 63 5.17 12.13 10.43
N ILE A 64 5.22 10.89 9.98
CA ILE A 64 6.05 9.84 10.58
C ILE A 64 7.28 9.67 9.70
N PHE A 65 8.45 9.66 10.30
CA PHE A 65 9.68 9.34 9.60
C PHE A 65 10.08 7.90 9.91
N VAL A 66 10.50 7.19 8.87
CA VAL A 66 10.83 5.77 8.92
C VAL A 66 12.21 5.60 8.32
N LYS A 67 13.12 5.06 9.12
CA LYS A 67 14.44 4.63 8.64
C LYS A 67 14.26 3.37 7.80
N ILE A 68 14.78 3.39 6.59
CA ILE A 68 14.77 2.29 5.62
C ILE A 68 16.20 2.12 5.16
N ASP A 69 16.78 0.95 5.42
CA ASP A 69 18.21 0.72 5.20
C ASP A 69 19.03 1.88 5.82
N ASP A 70 19.70 2.68 4.98
CA ASP A 70 20.57 3.79 5.39
C ASP A 70 19.93 5.19 5.25
N VAL A 71 18.71 5.29 4.72
CA VAL A 71 18.01 6.56 4.50
C VAL A 71 16.74 6.68 5.34
N GLU A 72 16.13 7.86 5.29
CA GLU A 72 14.89 8.16 5.99
C GLU A 72 13.81 8.56 4.99
N GLY A 73 12.72 7.80 4.94
CA GLY A 73 11.51 8.18 4.23
C GLY A 73 10.46 8.75 5.16
N ARG A 74 9.43 9.40 4.60
CA ARG A 74 8.33 10.00 5.37
C ARG A 74 6.99 9.42 4.96
N ILE A 75 6.14 9.18 5.95
CA ILE A 75 4.72 8.88 5.78
C ILE A 75 3.96 10.18 6.06
N PRO A 76 3.41 10.85 5.03
CA PRO A 76 2.54 12.01 5.20
C PRO A 76 1.25 11.64 5.96
N PRO A 77 0.55 12.61 6.58
CA PRO A 77 -0.67 12.35 7.35
C PRO A 77 -1.77 11.60 6.59
N SER A 78 -1.89 11.83 5.28
CA SER A 78 -2.85 11.15 4.40
C SER A 78 -2.56 9.66 4.19
N PHE A 79 -1.33 9.22 4.46
CA PHE A 79 -0.89 7.83 4.28
C PHE A 79 -0.64 7.09 5.59
N VAL A 80 -1.08 7.68 6.71
CA VAL A 80 -1.06 7.07 8.04
C VAL A 80 -2.34 6.27 8.24
N ILE A 81 -2.23 5.03 8.74
CA ILE A 81 -3.42 4.28 9.18
C ILE A 81 -3.92 4.91 10.50
N PRO A 82 -5.16 5.43 10.58
CA PRO A 82 -5.62 6.19 11.75
C PRO A 82 -5.54 5.43 13.08
N LYS A 83 -5.78 4.12 13.06
CA LYS A 83 -5.74 3.25 14.25
C LYS A 83 -4.36 2.71 14.58
N GLU A 84 -3.40 2.84 13.67
CA GLU A 84 -2.06 2.33 13.88
C GLU A 84 -1.31 3.24 14.86
N LYS A 85 -0.80 2.66 15.94
CA LYS A 85 0.10 3.37 16.86
C LYS A 85 1.51 3.35 16.29
N TYR A 86 2.07 4.54 16.08
CA TYR A 86 3.46 4.72 15.68
C TYR A 86 4.26 5.22 16.87
N THR A 87 5.31 4.50 17.21
CA THR A 87 6.24 4.84 18.30
C THR A 87 7.66 4.72 17.78
N LYS A 88 8.57 5.56 18.28
CA LYS A 88 9.99 5.48 17.91
C LYS A 88 10.51 4.06 18.16
N GLY A 89 11.19 3.51 17.17
CA GLY A 89 11.74 2.16 17.20
C GLY A 89 10.76 1.06 16.79
N LYS A 90 9.47 1.36 16.55
CA LYS A 90 8.53 0.39 16.00
C LYS A 90 8.98 -0.06 14.62
N GLU A 91 8.99 -1.36 14.39
CA GLU A 91 9.21 -1.96 13.07
C GLU A 91 7.87 -2.10 12.35
N LEU A 92 7.90 -1.83 11.04
CA LEU A 92 6.73 -1.96 10.17
C LEU A 92 7.19 -2.16 8.72
N LYS A 93 6.30 -2.70 7.89
CA LYS A 93 6.49 -2.72 6.43
C LYS A 93 5.81 -1.49 5.83
N VAL A 94 6.47 -0.81 4.89
CA VAL A 94 5.92 0.38 4.24
C VAL A 94 5.92 0.20 2.73
N TYR A 95 4.92 0.74 2.06
CA TYR A 95 4.89 0.83 0.61
C TYR A 95 5.60 2.11 0.16
N VAL A 96 6.48 2.01 -0.83
CA VAL A 96 7.13 3.18 -1.44
C VAL A 96 6.18 3.78 -2.47
N GLU A 97 5.48 4.84 -2.06
CA GLU A 97 4.49 5.53 -2.89
C GLU A 97 5.17 6.30 -4.01
N ASP A 98 6.22 7.06 -3.67
CA ASP A 98 6.95 7.86 -4.63
C ASP A 98 8.37 8.19 -4.15
N VAL A 99 9.25 8.51 -5.10
CA VAL A 99 10.63 8.93 -4.84
C VAL A 99 10.93 10.15 -5.68
N ILE A 100 11.01 11.31 -5.02
CA ILE A 100 11.13 12.61 -5.68
C ILE A 100 12.55 13.13 -5.52
N LYS A 101 13.22 13.50 -6.62
CA LYS A 101 14.53 14.17 -6.57
C LYS A 101 14.33 15.61 -6.08
N THR A 102 14.91 15.95 -4.93
CA THR A 102 14.89 17.34 -4.41
C THR A 102 16.31 17.89 -4.25
N PRO A 103 16.48 19.23 -4.16
CA PRO A 103 17.80 19.82 -3.88
C PRO A 103 18.44 19.33 -2.58
N LYS A 104 17.63 18.84 -1.63
CA LYS A 104 18.07 18.33 -0.32
C LYS A 104 18.38 16.83 -0.32
N GLY A 105 18.14 16.12 -1.43
CA GLY A 105 18.25 14.66 -1.54
C GLY A 105 16.94 14.02 -2.01
N PRO A 106 16.89 12.69 -2.18
CA PRO A 106 15.65 11.99 -2.50
C PRO A 106 14.65 12.14 -1.36
N ASP A 107 13.43 12.61 -1.67
CA ASP A 107 12.29 12.58 -0.77
C ASP A 107 11.49 11.30 -1.04
N ILE A 108 11.65 10.33 -0.14
CA ILE A 108 11.00 9.01 -0.24
C ILE A 108 9.66 9.10 0.50
N ILE A 109 8.58 9.09 -0.27
CA ILE A 109 7.22 9.12 0.24
C ILE A 109 6.75 7.68 0.44
N LEU A 110 6.35 7.40 1.68
CA LEU A 110 5.94 6.09 2.13
C LEU A 110 4.45 6.09 2.45
N SER A 111 3.84 4.92 2.30
CA SER A 111 2.42 4.73 2.56
C SER A 111 2.13 3.49 3.37
N ARG A 112 1.16 3.62 4.28
CA ARG A 112 0.53 2.51 5.02
C ARG A 112 -0.92 2.29 4.60
N THR A 113 -1.53 3.25 3.91
CA THR A 113 -2.92 3.18 3.48
C THR A 113 -3.11 2.63 2.06
N SER A 114 -2.05 2.59 1.25
CA SER A 114 -2.13 2.15 -0.15
C SER A 114 -2.63 0.70 -0.28
N PRO A 115 -3.60 0.41 -1.17
CA PRO A 115 -4.02 -0.96 -1.50
C PRO A 115 -2.87 -1.87 -1.95
N GLU A 116 -1.87 -1.31 -2.63
CA GLU A 116 -0.69 -2.05 -3.11
C GLU A 116 0.14 -2.62 -1.96
N LEU A 117 0.14 -1.99 -0.78
CA LEU A 117 0.77 -2.57 0.41
C LEU A 117 0.15 -3.93 0.74
N LEU A 118 -1.18 -4.02 0.77
CA LEU A 118 -1.86 -5.28 1.06
C LEU A 118 -1.62 -6.31 -0.04
N LYS A 119 -1.65 -5.87 -1.31
CA LYS A 119 -1.37 -6.74 -2.47
C LYS A 119 0.00 -7.42 -2.35
N LEU A 120 1.05 -6.63 -2.16
CA LEU A 120 2.44 -7.11 -2.07
C LEU A 120 2.67 -7.95 -0.80
N LEU A 121 1.96 -7.65 0.29
CA LEU A 121 1.99 -8.51 1.49
C LEU A 121 1.33 -9.88 1.23
N LEU A 122 0.22 -9.92 0.48
CA LEU A 122 -0.44 -11.17 0.08
C LEU A 122 0.45 -11.99 -0.85
N GLU A 123 1.02 -11.37 -1.87
CA GLU A 123 1.95 -12.02 -2.82
C GLU A 123 3.15 -12.65 -2.08
N LYS A 124 3.69 -11.96 -1.07
CA LYS A 124 4.81 -12.47 -0.27
C LYS A 124 4.42 -13.63 0.66
N GLU A 125 3.20 -13.63 1.19
CA GLU A 125 2.75 -14.60 2.20
C GLU A 125 2.09 -15.84 1.57
N ILE A 126 1.52 -15.72 0.36
CA ILE A 126 0.69 -16.74 -0.29
C ILE A 126 1.37 -17.19 -1.60
N PRO A 127 2.04 -18.36 -1.60
CA PRO A 127 2.73 -18.89 -2.78
C PRO A 127 1.84 -19.03 -4.01
N GLU A 128 0.57 -19.40 -3.82
CA GLU A 128 -0.37 -19.58 -4.91
C GLU A 128 -0.64 -18.29 -5.69
N ILE A 129 -0.53 -17.12 -5.03
CA ILE A 129 -0.62 -15.81 -5.68
C ILE A 129 0.70 -15.49 -6.39
N MET A 130 1.83 -15.72 -5.74
CA MET A 130 3.17 -15.51 -6.30
C MET A 130 3.40 -16.33 -7.59
N ASP A 131 2.94 -17.57 -7.60
CA ASP A 131 3.04 -18.50 -8.74
C ASP A 131 2.00 -18.23 -9.84
N GLY A 132 1.10 -17.26 -9.63
CA GLY A 132 0.04 -16.90 -10.58
C GLY A 132 -1.09 -17.93 -10.70
N ILE A 133 -1.19 -18.89 -9.77
CA ILE A 133 -2.29 -19.87 -9.73
C ILE A 133 -3.59 -19.17 -9.29
N VAL A 134 -3.46 -18.30 -8.28
CA VAL A 134 -4.54 -17.45 -7.77
C VAL A 134 -4.24 -16.01 -8.15
N GLU A 135 -5.14 -15.39 -8.89
CA GLU A 135 -5.05 -13.99 -9.29
C GLU A 135 -5.87 -13.11 -8.35
N ILE A 136 -5.29 -11.97 -7.94
CA ILE A 136 -6.03 -10.91 -7.24
C ILE A 136 -6.74 -10.04 -8.29
N LYS A 137 -8.07 -10.11 -8.33
CA LYS A 137 -8.92 -9.35 -9.25
C LYS A 137 -9.21 -7.93 -8.77
N GLY A 138 -9.12 -7.66 -7.47
CA GLY A 138 -9.33 -6.32 -6.93
C GLY A 138 -9.16 -6.24 -5.43
N ILE A 139 -8.69 -5.10 -4.94
CA ILE A 139 -8.49 -4.80 -3.52
C ILE A 139 -9.14 -3.46 -3.21
N ILE A 140 -10.07 -3.43 -2.25
CA ILE A 140 -10.63 -2.20 -1.70
C ILE A 140 -10.41 -2.20 -0.20
N ARG A 141 -9.92 -1.09 0.33
CA ARG A 141 -9.57 -0.93 1.75
C ARG A 141 -10.24 0.29 2.36
N GLU A 142 -10.65 0.12 3.61
CA GLU A 142 -10.81 1.18 4.60
C GLU A 142 -9.66 0.96 5.61
N PRO A 143 -8.50 1.64 5.45
CA PRO A 143 -7.27 1.29 6.14
C PRO A 143 -7.39 1.27 7.67
N GLY A 144 -6.95 0.17 8.29
CA GLY A 144 -7.05 -0.06 9.74
C GLY A 144 -8.44 -0.52 10.24
N GLU A 145 -9.44 -0.57 9.36
CA GLU A 145 -10.77 -1.10 9.68
C GLU A 145 -11.01 -2.44 8.98
N ARG A 146 -11.09 -2.41 7.65
CA ARG A 146 -11.51 -3.54 6.84
C ARG A 146 -11.04 -3.44 5.39
N ALA A 147 -10.69 -4.57 4.80
CA ALA A 147 -10.41 -4.72 3.39
C ALA A 147 -11.23 -5.85 2.78
N LYS A 148 -11.54 -5.72 1.49
CA LYS A 148 -12.04 -6.81 0.68
C LYS A 148 -11.09 -7.08 -0.48
N VAL A 149 -10.73 -8.34 -0.66
CA VAL A 149 -9.81 -8.81 -1.69
C VAL A 149 -10.54 -9.84 -2.53
N ALA A 150 -10.80 -9.52 -3.78
CA ALA A 150 -11.41 -10.45 -4.72
C ALA A 150 -10.32 -11.30 -5.38
N VAL A 151 -10.48 -12.62 -5.32
CA VAL A 151 -9.51 -13.58 -5.88
C VAL A 151 -10.17 -14.58 -6.81
N HIS A 152 -9.44 -14.99 -7.84
CA HIS A 152 -9.85 -15.99 -8.83
C HIS A 152 -8.74 -17.04 -8.98
N SER A 153 -9.11 -18.29 -9.23
CA SER A 153 -8.14 -19.35 -9.55
C SER A 153 -8.35 -19.78 -11.00
N TYR A 154 -7.26 -19.85 -11.77
CA TYR A 154 -7.28 -20.39 -13.12
C TYR A 154 -7.29 -21.92 -13.15
N LYS A 155 -6.95 -22.57 -12.02
CA LYS A 155 -6.99 -24.02 -11.86
C LYS A 155 -8.30 -24.43 -11.17
N PRO A 156 -9.16 -25.24 -11.82
CA PRO A 156 -10.43 -25.68 -11.24
C PRO A 156 -10.27 -26.40 -9.89
N ASP A 157 -9.17 -27.14 -9.75
CA ASP A 157 -8.89 -27.96 -8.55
C ASP A 157 -8.35 -27.14 -7.37
N VAL A 158 -8.12 -25.83 -7.55
CA VAL A 158 -7.59 -24.95 -6.51
C VAL A 158 -8.69 -23.98 -6.07
N ASP A 159 -9.06 -24.06 -4.79
CA ASP A 159 -9.94 -23.06 -4.18
C ASP A 159 -9.15 -21.79 -3.82
N PRO A 160 -9.38 -20.64 -4.51
CA PRO A 160 -8.61 -19.43 -4.28
C PRO A 160 -8.84 -18.82 -2.90
N VAL A 161 -10.03 -18.99 -2.31
CA VAL A 161 -10.33 -18.46 -0.98
C VAL A 161 -9.58 -19.27 0.08
N GLY A 162 -9.69 -20.60 0.03
CA GLY A 162 -8.97 -21.50 0.93
C GLY A 162 -7.44 -21.35 0.86
N ALA A 163 -6.89 -21.22 -0.35
CA ALA A 163 -5.45 -20.99 -0.55
C ALA A 163 -4.95 -19.72 0.14
N CYS A 164 -5.70 -18.62 0.00
CA CYS A 164 -5.34 -17.34 0.62
C CYS A 164 -5.47 -17.36 2.15
N ILE A 165 -6.53 -17.99 2.68
CA ILE A 165 -6.78 -18.08 4.13
C ILE A 165 -5.70 -18.95 4.80
N GLY A 166 -5.31 -20.06 4.16
CA GLY A 166 -4.40 -21.04 4.72
C GLY A 166 -5.01 -21.84 5.87
N THR A 167 -4.23 -22.74 6.47
CA THR A 167 -4.69 -23.56 7.59
C THR A 167 -5.10 -22.68 8.77
N LYS A 168 -6.37 -22.79 9.21
CA LYS A 168 -6.94 -22.01 10.32
C LYS A 168 -6.81 -20.47 10.17
N GLY A 169 -6.64 -19.95 8.96
CA GLY A 169 -6.55 -18.49 8.73
C GLY A 169 -5.22 -17.85 9.13
N VAL A 170 -4.17 -18.64 9.35
CA VAL A 170 -2.89 -18.13 9.89
C VAL A 170 -2.25 -17.07 8.97
N ARG A 171 -2.28 -17.28 7.64
CA ARG A 171 -1.68 -16.37 6.65
C ARG A 171 -2.33 -14.98 6.73
N ILE A 172 -3.65 -14.93 6.62
CA ILE A 172 -4.41 -13.66 6.66
C ILE A 172 -4.33 -12.99 8.03
N THR A 173 -4.31 -13.77 9.12
CA THR A 173 -4.17 -13.22 10.48
C THR A 173 -2.81 -12.53 10.67
N SER A 174 -1.74 -13.09 10.10
CA SER A 174 -0.41 -12.48 10.11
C SER A 174 -0.40 -11.11 9.40
N ILE A 175 -0.99 -11.04 8.20
CA ILE A 175 -1.11 -9.80 7.42
C ILE A 175 -2.02 -8.78 8.12
N SER A 176 -3.14 -9.22 8.70
CA SER A 176 -4.04 -8.36 9.48
C SER A 176 -3.32 -7.73 10.66
N LYS A 177 -2.46 -8.50 11.36
CA LYS A 177 -1.63 -7.98 12.45
C LYS A 177 -0.61 -6.96 11.96
N GLU A 178 0.05 -7.20 10.83
CA GLU A 178 0.94 -6.23 10.18
C GLU A 178 0.20 -4.92 9.88
N LEU A 179 -1.08 -4.97 9.49
CA LEU A 179 -1.93 -3.82 9.19
C LEU A 179 -2.73 -3.33 10.41
N SER A 180 -2.21 -3.55 11.62
CA SER A 180 -2.80 -3.06 12.89
C SER A 180 -4.22 -3.55 13.18
N GLY A 181 -4.52 -4.80 12.82
CA GLY A 181 -5.80 -5.45 13.08
C GLY A 181 -6.88 -5.15 12.04
N GLU A 182 -6.51 -4.64 10.87
CA GLU A 182 -7.41 -4.49 9.74
C GLU A 182 -8.05 -5.83 9.38
N LYS A 183 -9.39 -5.90 9.32
CA LYS A 183 -10.10 -7.14 8.97
C LYS A 183 -10.01 -7.38 7.47
N ILE A 184 -9.38 -8.46 7.03
CA ILE A 184 -9.20 -8.76 5.61
C ILE A 184 -10.19 -9.86 5.21
N ASP A 185 -11.21 -9.50 4.44
CA ASP A 185 -12.15 -10.46 3.87
C ASP A 185 -11.65 -10.88 2.48
N ILE A 186 -11.25 -12.15 2.31
CA ILE A 186 -10.97 -12.73 1.00
C ILE A 186 -12.28 -13.27 0.41
N VAL A 187 -12.62 -12.84 -0.80
CA VAL A 187 -13.88 -13.19 -1.48
C VAL A 187 -13.59 -13.75 -2.87
N ARG A 188 -14.43 -14.70 -3.31
CA ARG A 188 -14.33 -15.25 -4.66
C ARG A 188 -14.79 -14.19 -5.67
N TRP A 189 -14.01 -14.00 -6.72
CA TRP A 189 -14.43 -13.25 -7.90
C TRP A 189 -15.23 -14.15 -8.85
N SER A 190 -16.25 -13.61 -9.49
CA SER A 190 -17.05 -14.29 -10.52
C SER A 190 -17.32 -13.33 -11.68
N ASP A 191 -17.32 -13.85 -12.91
CA ASP A 191 -17.80 -13.14 -14.10
C ASP A 191 -19.31 -12.91 -14.05
N VAL A 192 -20.05 -13.72 -13.28
CA VAL A 192 -21.49 -13.57 -13.08
C VAL A 192 -21.73 -12.50 -12.02
N PRO A 193 -22.27 -11.31 -12.36
CA PRO A 193 -22.33 -10.18 -11.44
C PRO A 193 -23.15 -10.47 -10.18
N GLU A 194 -24.24 -11.22 -10.30
CA GLU A 194 -25.09 -11.62 -9.17
C GLU A 194 -24.30 -12.45 -8.16
N GLU A 195 -23.51 -13.43 -8.63
CA GLU A 195 -22.65 -14.24 -7.76
C GLU A 195 -21.54 -13.40 -7.15
N TYR A 196 -20.91 -12.54 -7.93
CA TYR A 196 -19.83 -11.71 -7.44
C TYR A 196 -20.30 -10.75 -6.34
N ILE A 197 -21.49 -10.14 -6.49
CA ILE A 197 -22.12 -9.31 -5.45
C ILE A 197 -22.42 -10.14 -4.20
N LYS A 198 -22.94 -11.37 -4.35
CA LYS A 198 -23.16 -12.29 -3.23
C LYS A 198 -21.86 -12.54 -2.46
N TYR A 199 -20.77 -12.88 -3.16
CA TYR A 199 -19.47 -13.13 -2.54
C TYR A 199 -18.88 -11.87 -1.91
N ALA A 200 -18.99 -10.70 -2.56
CA ALA A 200 -18.45 -9.45 -2.06
C ALA A 200 -19.08 -9.00 -0.74
N LEU A 201 -20.33 -9.35 -0.48
CA LEU A 201 -21.03 -9.03 0.77
C LEU A 201 -20.69 -9.95 1.94
N SER A 202 -19.93 -11.03 1.71
CA SER A 202 -19.37 -11.89 2.75
C SER A 202 -18.75 -11.04 3.88
N PRO A 203 -19.05 -11.31 5.15
CA PRO A 203 -19.62 -12.56 5.69
C PRO A 203 -21.15 -12.67 5.66
N ALA A 204 -21.88 -11.65 5.18
CA ALA A 204 -23.34 -11.70 5.14
C ALA A 204 -23.84 -12.68 4.06
N LYS A 205 -24.84 -13.50 4.41
CA LYS A 205 -25.49 -14.40 3.46
C LYS A 205 -26.53 -13.63 2.65
N VAL A 206 -26.42 -13.74 1.32
CA VAL A 206 -27.31 -13.09 0.37
C VAL A 206 -28.18 -14.14 -0.30
N GLU A 207 -29.50 -13.95 -0.26
CA GLU A 207 -30.45 -14.90 -0.84
C GLU A 207 -30.61 -14.63 -2.34
N LYS A 208 -30.88 -13.38 -2.69
CA LYS A 208 -31.19 -12.98 -4.06
C LYS A 208 -30.55 -11.63 -4.40
N VAL A 209 -30.09 -11.50 -5.63
CA VAL A 209 -29.63 -10.23 -6.20
C VAL A 209 -30.46 -9.96 -7.45
N GLN A 210 -30.95 -8.73 -7.59
CA GLN A 210 -31.62 -8.25 -8.80
C GLN A 210 -30.87 -7.04 -9.32
N ILE A 211 -30.35 -7.15 -10.53
CA ILE A 211 -29.52 -6.12 -11.14
C ILE A 211 -30.35 -5.36 -12.18
N LYS A 212 -30.28 -4.04 -12.12
CA LYS A 212 -30.78 -3.14 -13.16
C LYS A 212 -29.73 -2.07 -13.40
N ASP A 213 -29.15 -2.08 -14.59
CA ASP A 213 -28.04 -1.20 -14.98
C ASP A 213 -26.83 -1.33 -14.01
N LYS A 214 -26.48 -0.26 -13.31
CA LYS A 214 -25.41 -0.22 -12.29
C LYS A 214 -25.94 -0.27 -10.85
N ARG A 215 -27.21 -0.60 -10.66
CA ARG A 215 -27.83 -0.76 -9.34
C ARG A 215 -28.18 -2.22 -9.11
N ALA A 216 -27.91 -2.71 -7.91
CA ALA A 216 -28.27 -4.05 -7.50
C ALA A 216 -29.10 -3.99 -6.22
N ILE A 217 -30.31 -4.54 -6.27
CA ILE A 217 -31.13 -4.79 -5.09
C ILE A 217 -30.72 -6.15 -4.54
N VAL A 218 -30.22 -6.15 -3.32
CA VAL A 218 -29.69 -7.32 -2.64
C VAL A 218 -30.63 -7.67 -1.51
N TYR A 219 -31.20 -8.87 -1.59
CA TYR A 219 -32.12 -9.40 -0.62
C TYR A 219 -31.37 -10.28 0.38
N VAL A 220 -31.53 -9.96 1.65
CA VAL A 220 -30.97 -10.68 2.80
C VAL A 220 -32.08 -10.95 3.81
N SER A 221 -31.93 -11.97 4.65
CA SER A 221 -32.80 -12.20 5.79
C SER A 221 -32.57 -11.13 6.86
N SER A 222 -33.55 -10.94 7.76
CA SER A 222 -33.54 -9.89 8.78
C SER A 222 -32.31 -9.96 9.71
N ASP A 223 -31.87 -11.17 10.05
CA ASP A 223 -30.68 -11.44 10.86
C ASP A 223 -29.36 -11.11 10.14
N GLN A 224 -29.37 -11.11 8.80
CA GLN A 224 -28.18 -10.83 7.98
C GLN A 224 -28.03 -9.34 7.64
N VAL A 225 -29.07 -8.52 7.78
CA VAL A 225 -29.02 -7.07 7.51
C VAL A 225 -27.88 -6.36 8.26
N PRO A 226 -27.67 -6.56 9.58
CA PRO A 226 -26.59 -5.89 10.29
C PRO A 226 -25.20 -6.29 9.79
N LEU A 227 -25.01 -7.55 9.40
CA LEU A 227 -23.75 -8.04 8.83
C LEU A 227 -23.52 -7.47 7.43
N ALA A 228 -24.56 -7.40 6.61
CA ALA A 228 -24.50 -6.90 5.24
C ALA A 228 -24.13 -5.41 5.22
N ILE A 229 -24.74 -4.59 6.08
CA ILE A 229 -24.37 -3.19 6.27
C ILE A 229 -22.94 -3.10 6.85
N GLY A 230 -22.68 -3.86 7.92
CA GLY A 230 -21.44 -3.79 8.69
C GLY A 230 -21.35 -2.52 9.54
N LYS A 231 -20.30 -2.41 10.35
CA LYS A 231 -20.05 -1.22 11.18
C LYS A 231 -19.99 0.03 10.29
N GLU A 232 -20.80 1.04 10.59
CA GLU A 232 -20.87 2.32 9.85
C GLU A 232 -21.11 2.15 8.32
N GLY A 233 -21.72 1.04 7.90
CA GLY A 233 -21.92 0.78 6.47
C GLY A 233 -20.66 0.37 5.70
N ILE A 234 -19.54 0.10 6.39
CA ILE A 234 -18.26 -0.20 5.75
C ILE A 234 -18.36 -1.46 4.86
N ASN A 235 -19.07 -2.50 5.29
CA ASN A 235 -19.12 -3.76 4.53
C ASN A 235 -19.79 -3.56 3.17
N VAL A 236 -20.99 -2.95 3.15
CA VAL A 236 -21.72 -2.66 1.91
C VAL A 236 -20.98 -1.64 1.04
N LYS A 237 -20.33 -0.63 1.63
CA LYS A 237 -19.50 0.36 0.92
C LYS A 237 -18.31 -0.30 0.20
N LEU A 238 -17.59 -1.20 0.89
CA LEU A 238 -16.47 -1.93 0.30
C LEU A 238 -16.94 -2.88 -0.80
N ALA A 239 -18.04 -3.62 -0.57
CA ALA A 239 -18.62 -4.53 -1.56
C ALA A 239 -19.08 -3.78 -2.83
N SER A 240 -19.72 -2.62 -2.64
CA SER A 240 -20.15 -1.73 -3.73
C SER A 240 -18.97 -1.24 -4.56
N LYS A 241 -17.91 -0.74 -3.92
CA LYS A 241 -16.68 -0.31 -4.61
C LYS A 241 -15.98 -1.46 -5.33
N LEU A 242 -15.91 -2.63 -4.70
CA LEU A 242 -15.21 -3.80 -5.23
C LEU A 242 -15.90 -4.35 -6.49
N THR A 243 -17.23 -4.39 -6.47
CA THR A 243 -18.04 -4.90 -7.60
C THR A 243 -18.31 -3.82 -8.66
N GLY A 244 -18.19 -2.54 -8.31
CA GLY A 244 -18.56 -1.42 -9.18
C GLY A 244 -20.07 -1.19 -9.32
N TYR A 245 -20.90 -1.81 -8.46
CA TYR A 245 -22.35 -1.65 -8.42
C TYR A 245 -22.79 -0.84 -7.20
N ILE A 246 -23.85 -0.05 -7.35
CA ILE A 246 -24.54 0.58 -6.23
C ILE A 246 -25.45 -0.48 -5.59
N LEU A 247 -25.16 -0.85 -4.35
CA LEU A 247 -25.87 -1.92 -3.64
C LEU A 247 -26.96 -1.34 -2.74
N GLU A 248 -28.21 -1.76 -2.95
CA GLU A 248 -29.36 -1.44 -2.10
C GLU A 248 -29.79 -2.70 -1.35
N LEU A 249 -29.69 -2.69 -0.03
CA LEU A 249 -30.08 -3.83 0.81
C LEU A 249 -31.57 -3.81 1.08
N ARG A 250 -32.24 -4.95 0.90
CA ARG A 250 -33.64 -5.16 1.29
C ARG A 250 -33.77 -6.40 2.14
N CYS A 251 -34.63 -6.33 3.15
CA CYS A 251 -35.05 -7.50 3.92
C CYS A 251 -36.14 -8.23 3.14
N LEU A 252 -36.05 -9.55 3.03
CA LEU A 252 -37.21 -10.35 2.70
C LEU A 252 -38.05 -10.47 3.98
N GLU A 253 -39.31 -10.05 3.93
CA GLU A 253 -40.24 -10.32 5.02
C GLU A 253 -40.52 -11.83 5.05
N GLU A 254 -40.50 -12.42 6.25
CA GLU A 254 -40.97 -13.79 6.44
C GLU A 254 -42.43 -13.84 6.00
N LYS A 255 -42.73 -14.66 4.98
CA LYS A 255 -44.11 -15.04 4.70
C LYS A 255 -44.62 -15.77 5.94
N SER A 256 -45.37 -15.06 6.79
CA SER A 256 -46.19 -15.64 7.84
C SER A 256 -47.30 -16.50 7.24
#